data_AF-A0A6M3ZU55-F1
#
_entry.id   AF-A0A6M3ZU55-F1
#
_cell.length_a   1.000
_cell.length_b   1.000
_cell.length_c   1.000
_cell.angle_alpha   90.00
_cell.angle_beta   90.00
_cell.angle_gamma   90.00
#
_symmetry.space_group_name_H-M   'P 1'
#
loop_
_entity.id
_entity.type
_entity.pdbx_description
1 polymer ?
#
loop_
_entity_poly.entity_id
_entity_poly.type
_entity_poly.pdbx_seq_one_letter_code
_entity_poly.pdbx_strand_id
1 'polypeptide(L)'
;MPIIFGPVNSRYAFTGSPCPHNDLAFESNAQTLGEALKAYQEHFDVSVVPCTTPIDPGDTDVKYFVFTNNKTSISSYVDIHIHRGNLEICAKQNLDFELLSNDLVELGELIC
;
A
#
# COMPACT_ATOMS: atom_id res chain seq x y z
N MET A 1 16.45 0.95 1.38
CA MET A 1 15.42 1.03 0.33
C MET A 1 14.12 0.69 1.02
N PRO A 2 13.07 1.52 0.92
CA PRO A 2 11.78 1.14 1.47
C PRO A 2 11.32 -0.20 0.88
N ILE A 3 10.62 -0.98 1.70
CA ILE A 3 10.04 -2.26 1.30
C ILE A 3 8.54 -2.07 1.19
N ILE A 4 7.97 -2.52 0.07
CA ILE A 4 6.56 -2.33 -0.24
C ILE A 4 5.84 -3.68 -0.20
N PHE A 5 4.73 -3.71 0.52
CA PHE A 5 3.82 -4.84 0.63
C PHE A 5 2.42 -4.41 0.19
N GLY A 6 1.70 -5.30 -0.47
CA GLY A 6 0.32 -5.06 -0.86
C GLY A 6 -0.42 -6.34 -1.22
N PRO A 7 -1.58 -6.24 -1.88
CA PRO A 7 -2.44 -7.40 -2.15
C PRO A 7 -1.76 -8.52 -2.95
N VAL A 8 -0.71 -8.21 -3.72
CA VAL A 8 0.01 -9.19 -4.56
C VAL A 8 1.18 -9.85 -3.83
N ASN A 9 1.71 -9.20 -2.79
CA ASN A 9 2.88 -9.64 -2.02
C ASN A 9 2.73 -9.38 -0.51
N SER A 10 1.58 -9.77 0.05
CA SER A 10 1.19 -9.40 1.41
C SER A 10 2.17 -9.89 2.47
N ARG A 11 2.41 -9.02 3.47
CA ARG A 11 3.21 -9.30 4.68
C ARG A 11 2.48 -10.24 5.65
N TYR A 12 1.17 -10.41 5.51
CA TYR A 12 0.33 -11.24 6.37
C TYR A 12 -0.35 -12.34 5.58
N ALA A 13 -0.39 -13.54 6.15
CA ALA A 13 -1.20 -14.62 5.63
C ALA A 13 -2.69 -14.25 5.79
N PHE A 14 -3.57 -14.93 5.05
CA PHE A 14 -5.03 -14.75 5.14
C PHE A 14 -5.60 -14.87 6.57
N THR A 15 -4.87 -15.51 7.49
CA THR A 15 -5.21 -15.66 8.92
C THR A 15 -4.71 -14.54 9.82
N GLY A 16 -4.09 -13.48 9.28
CA GLY A 16 -3.47 -12.38 10.05
C GLY A 16 -2.14 -12.76 10.72
N SER A 17 -1.66 -13.99 10.53
CA SER A 17 -0.32 -14.39 10.97
C SER A 17 0.74 -13.80 10.02
N PRO A 18 1.93 -13.41 10.51
CA PRO A 18 3.03 -12.98 9.63
C PRO A 18 3.27 -14.03 8.54
N CYS A 19 3.16 -13.60 7.28
CA CYS A 19 3.47 -14.41 6.12
C CYS A 19 5.00 -14.53 6.06
N PRO A 20 5.60 -15.73 6.12
CA PRO A 20 7.05 -15.88 6.10
C PRO A 20 7.66 -15.60 4.71
N HIS A 21 6.85 -15.15 3.74
CA HIS A 21 7.27 -14.87 2.37
C HIS A 21 8.00 -13.51 2.28
N ASN A 22 9.13 -13.40 2.99
CA ASN A 22 10.08 -12.30 2.77
C ASN A 22 10.71 -12.37 1.36
N ASP A 23 10.56 -13.48 0.64
CA ASP A 23 10.96 -13.66 -0.76
C ASP A 23 10.08 -12.89 -1.76
N LEU A 24 8.92 -12.39 -1.32
CA LEU A 24 8.04 -11.54 -2.12
C LEU A 24 8.15 -10.05 -1.74
N ALA A 25 9.03 -9.70 -0.80
CA ALA A 25 9.29 -8.32 -0.42
C ALA A 25 9.75 -7.51 -1.64
N PHE A 26 9.00 -6.45 -1.99
CA PHE A 26 9.37 -5.60 -3.10
C PHE A 26 10.22 -4.43 -2.58
N GLU A 27 11.53 -4.51 -2.80
CA GLU A 27 12.46 -3.44 -2.47
C GLU A 27 12.41 -2.35 -3.55
N SER A 28 12.24 -1.09 -3.14
CA SER A 28 12.16 0.05 -4.05
C SER A 28 13.17 1.13 -3.67
N ASN A 29 13.71 1.82 -4.68
CA ASN A 29 14.54 3.02 -4.50
C ASN A 29 13.71 4.31 -4.37
N ALA A 30 12.38 4.19 -4.26
CA ALA A 30 11.47 5.33 -4.11
C ALA A 30 11.84 6.20 -2.91
N GLN A 31 11.80 7.51 -3.11
CA GLN A 31 12.02 8.53 -2.08
C GLN A 31 10.70 9.09 -1.57
N THR A 32 9.61 8.90 -2.31
CA THR A 32 8.26 9.35 -1.93
C THR A 32 7.25 8.22 -2.02
N LEU A 33 6.11 8.38 -1.33
CA LEU A 33 4.99 7.45 -1.45
C LEU A 33 4.51 7.31 -2.91
N GLY A 34 4.40 8.41 -3.65
CA GLY A 34 3.99 8.38 -5.06
C GLY A 34 4.94 7.56 -5.94
N GLU A 35 6.25 7.71 -5.75
CA GLU A 35 7.26 6.90 -6.43
C GLU A 35 7.17 5.42 -6.05
N ALA A 36 6.92 5.13 -4.77
CA ALA A 36 6.77 3.76 -4.29
C ALA A 36 5.54 3.08 -4.93
N LEU A 37 4.40 3.78 -4.97
CA LEU A 37 3.19 3.27 -5.63
C LEU A 37 3.39 3.10 -7.13
N LYS A 38 4.09 4.01 -7.80
CA LYS A 38 4.42 3.86 -9.22
C LYS A 38 5.28 2.62 -9.47
N ALA A 39 6.34 2.43 -8.69
CA ALA A 39 7.21 1.27 -8.82
C ALA A 39 6.45 -0.04 -8.57
N TYR A 40 5.56 -0.06 -7.57
CA TYR A 40 4.72 -1.22 -7.26
C TYR A 40 3.74 -1.55 -8.40
N GLN A 41 3.08 -0.53 -8.95
CA GLN A 41 2.18 -0.65 -10.10
C GLN A 41 2.88 -1.24 -11.33
N GLU A 42 4.06 -0.73 -11.67
CA GLU A 42 4.86 -1.21 -12.80
C GLU A 42 5.36 -2.64 -12.58
N HIS A 43 5.79 -2.98 -11.36
CA HIS A 43 6.35 -4.30 -11.05
C HIS A 43 5.29 -5.42 -11.09
N PHE A 44 4.12 -5.17 -10.50
CA PHE A 44 3.09 -6.20 -10.35
C PHE A 44 1.99 -6.15 -11.42
N ASP A 45 2.02 -5.17 -12.33
CA ASP A 45 0.98 -4.90 -13.32
C ASP A 45 -0.39 -4.69 -12.65
N VAL A 46 -0.43 -3.66 -11.81
CA VAL A 46 -1.60 -3.24 -11.04
C VAL A 46 -1.81 -1.74 -11.17
N SER A 47 -2.99 -1.26 -10.79
CA SER A 47 -3.28 0.17 -10.66
C SER A 47 -3.61 0.51 -9.21
N VAL A 48 -3.07 1.64 -8.72
CA VAL A 48 -3.34 2.17 -7.39
C VAL A 48 -3.66 3.65 -7.54
N VAL A 49 -4.92 4.02 -7.37
CA VAL A 49 -5.42 5.37 -7.64
C VAL A 49 -6.08 5.97 -6.39
N PRO A 50 -5.79 7.22 -6.00
CA PRO A 50 -6.44 7.84 -4.86
C PRO A 50 -7.96 7.94 -5.05
N CYS A 51 -8.73 7.62 -3.99
CA CYS A 51 -10.18 7.84 -4.01
C CYS A 51 -10.50 9.33 -3.94
N THR A 52 -11.48 9.78 -4.72
CA THR A 52 -11.93 11.19 -4.72
C THR A 52 -13.02 11.48 -3.69
N THR A 53 -13.58 10.43 -3.07
CA THR A 53 -14.63 10.54 -2.05
C THR A 53 -14.30 9.65 -0.85
N PRO A 54 -14.66 10.06 0.37
CA PRO A 54 -14.61 9.18 1.54
C PRO A 54 -15.45 7.92 1.30
N ILE A 55 -14.99 6.78 1.82
CA ILE A 55 -15.67 5.49 1.69
C ILE A 55 -16.49 5.18 2.94
N ASP A 56 -15.99 5.58 4.10
CA ASP A 56 -16.64 5.32 5.37
C ASP A 56 -17.79 6.30 5.63
N PRO A 57 -18.98 5.80 6.06
CA PRO A 57 -20.09 6.66 6.45
C PRO A 57 -19.70 7.59 7.61
N GLY A 58 -19.70 8.90 7.35
CA GLY A 58 -19.36 9.92 8.35
C GLY A 58 -17.89 10.32 8.41
N ASP A 59 -17.03 9.70 7.58
CA ASP A 59 -15.67 10.21 7.37
C ASP A 59 -15.71 11.37 6.35
N THR A 60 -14.94 12.42 6.64
CA THR A 60 -14.75 13.56 5.74
C THR A 60 -13.43 13.50 5.00
N ASP A 61 -12.52 12.61 5.43
CA ASP A 61 -11.17 12.52 4.91
C ASP A 61 -11.06 11.49 3.78
N VAL A 62 -10.39 11.90 2.71
CA VAL A 62 -9.98 11.01 1.63
C VAL A 62 -8.61 10.41 1.97
N LYS A 63 -8.62 9.14 2.40
CA LYS A 63 -7.40 8.41 2.78
C LYS A 63 -7.16 7.13 1.97
N TYR A 64 -8.21 6.55 1.40
CA TYR A 64 -8.15 5.26 0.71
C TYR A 64 -7.75 5.37 -0.75
N PHE A 65 -7.32 4.24 -1.30
CA PHE A 65 -6.98 4.08 -2.71
C PHE A 65 -7.79 2.93 -3.31
N VAL A 66 -8.10 3.03 -4.60
CA VAL A 66 -8.58 1.89 -5.39
C VAL A 66 -7.36 1.13 -5.87
N PHE A 67 -7.26 -0.13 -5.47
CA PHE A 67 -6.33 -1.09 -6.04
C PHE A 67 -7.06 -1.91 -7.11
N THR A 68 -6.44 -2.07 -8.28
CA THR A 68 -6.95 -2.92 -9.36
C THR A 68 -5.85 -3.85 -9.85
N ASN A 69 -6.11 -5.16 -9.87
CA ASN A 69 -5.25 -6.11 -10.54
C ASN A 69 -5.58 -6.13 -12.03
N ASN A 70 -4.66 -5.67 -12.90
CA ASN A 70 -4.96 -5.51 -14.33
C ASN A 70 -5.17 -6.84 -15.05
N LYS A 71 -4.62 -7.94 -14.54
CA LYS A 71 -4.77 -9.28 -15.13
C LYS A 71 -6.14 -9.88 -14.88
N THR A 72 -6.73 -9.63 -13.72
CA THR A 72 -8.04 -10.18 -13.33
C THR A 72 -9.18 -9.17 -13.40
N SER A 73 -8.86 -7.89 -13.55
CA SER A 73 -9.81 -6.76 -13.43
C SER A 73 -10.54 -6.69 -12.08
N ILE A 74 -10.06 -7.41 -11.06
CA ILE A 74 -10.61 -7.34 -9.70
C ILE A 74 -10.07 -6.08 -9.04
N SER A 75 -10.97 -5.33 -8.40
CA SER A 75 -10.64 -4.13 -7.64
C SER A 75 -11.04 -4.26 -6.19
N SER A 76 -10.23 -3.69 -5.30
CA SER A 76 -10.47 -3.57 -3.86
C SER A 76 -10.05 -2.18 -3.37
N TYR A 77 -10.51 -1.82 -2.18
CA TYR A 77 -10.02 -0.61 -1.52
C TYR A 77 -8.85 -0.97 -0.62
N VAL A 78 -7.82 -0.12 -0.63
CA VAL A 78 -6.66 -0.27 0.24
C VAL A 78 -6.44 0.99 1.06
N ASP A 79 -6.00 0.79 2.30
CA ASP A 79 -5.43 1.82 3.16
C ASP A 79 -3.91 1.68 3.18
N ILE A 80 -3.21 2.80 3.22
CA ILE A 80 -1.75 2.80 3.08
C ILE A 80 -1.11 3.32 4.36
N HIS A 81 -0.32 2.45 4.99
CA HIS A 81 0.41 2.74 6.21
C HIS A 81 1.91 2.59 5.98
N ILE A 82 2.69 3.50 6.57
CA ILE A 82 4.15 3.41 6.62
C ILE A 82 4.55 3.00 8.02
N HIS A 83 5.24 1.86 8.14
CA HIS A 83 5.85 1.42 9.39
C HIS A 83 7.31 1.82 9.46
N ARG A 84 7.66 2.63 10.46
CA ARG A 84 9.02 3.13 10.71
C ARG A 84 9.45 2.73 12.12
N GLY A 85 10.17 1.61 12.22
CA GLY A 85 10.48 0.99 13.52
C GLY A 85 9.21 0.51 14.21
N ASN A 86 8.85 1.12 15.33
CA ASN A 86 7.62 0.81 16.09
C ASN A 86 6.48 1.81 15.84
N LEU A 87 6.66 2.73 14.90
CA LEU A 87 5.67 3.75 14.57
C LEU A 87 4.91 3.34 13.31
N GLU A 88 3.59 3.43 13.38
CA GLU A 88 2.71 3.37 12.23
C GLU A 88 2.31 4.81 11.84
N ILE A 89 2.50 5.15 10.57
CA ILE A 89 2.28 6.48 10.03
C ILE A 89 1.26 6.37 8.89
N CYS A 90 0.09 6.99 9.06
CA CYS A 90 -0.88 7.14 7.99
C CYS A 90 -0.56 8.42 7.20
N ALA A 91 -0.01 8.28 5.99
CA ALA A 91 0.22 9.39 5.08
C ALA A 91 -1.06 9.83 4.34
N LYS A 92 -2.18 9.12 4.54
CA LYS A 92 -3.41 9.27 3.76
C LYS A 92 -3.07 9.20 2.27
N GLN A 93 -3.55 10.17 1.48
CA GLN A 93 -3.25 10.31 0.06
C GLN A 93 -2.07 11.28 -0.25
N ASN A 94 -1.22 11.61 0.73
CA ASN A 94 -0.06 12.48 0.48
C ASN A 94 1.03 11.74 -0.31
N LEU A 95 0.98 11.83 -1.63
CA LEU A 95 1.94 11.17 -2.53
C LEU A 95 3.36 11.74 -2.41
N ASP A 96 3.52 12.98 -1.93
CA ASP A 96 4.82 13.61 -1.71
C ASP A 96 5.43 13.26 -0.34
N PHE A 97 4.79 12.37 0.43
CA PHE A 97 5.31 11.92 1.72
C PHE A 97 6.69 11.26 1.55
N GLU A 98 7.69 11.77 2.27
CA GLU A 98 9.07 11.30 2.20
C GLU A 98 9.24 9.93 2.89
N LEU A 99 9.79 8.98 2.13
CA LEU A 99 10.12 7.64 2.60
C LEU A 99 11.59 7.55 2.99
N LEU A 100 11.85 6.90 4.11
CA LEU A 100 13.19 6.56 4.56
C LEU A 100 13.59 5.15 4.13
N SER A 101 14.88 4.90 4.13
CA SER A 101 15.47 3.67 3.62
C SER A 101 15.08 2.40 4.39
N ASN A 102 14.50 2.52 5.59
CA ASN A 102 14.05 1.44 6.45
C ASN A 102 12.53 1.40 6.62
N ASP A 103 11.79 2.22 5.87
CA ASP A 103 10.33 2.24 5.92
C ASP A 103 9.74 0.98 5.28
N LEU A 104 8.66 0.49 5.88
CA LEU A 104 7.82 -0.55 5.30
C LEU A 104 6.50 0.11 4.87
N VAL A 105 6.23 0.13 3.58
CA VAL A 105 4.98 0.64 3.02
C VAL A 105 4.02 -0.53 2.88
N GLU A 106 2.85 -0.44 3.49
CA GLU A 106 1.84 -1.48 3.47
C GLU A 106 0.55 -0.97 2.85
N LEU A 107 0.11 -1.62 1.76
CA LEU A 107 -1.19 -1.45 1.11
C LEU A 107 -2.13 -2.53 1.66
N GLY A 108 -2.82 -2.23 2.77
CA GLY A 108 -3.73 -3.16 3.42
C GLY A 108 -5.11 -3.13 2.79
N GLU A 109 -5.63 -4.28 2.36
CA GLU A 109 -7.00 -4.37 1.83
C GLU A 109 -8.03 -4.11 2.94
N LEU A 110 -9.03 -3.28 2.63
CA LEU A 110 -10.24 -3.17 3.44
C LEU A 110 -11.07 -4.42 3.19
N ILE A 111 -10.93 -5.42 4.07
CA ILE A 111 -11.83 -6.56 4.08
C ILE A 111 -13.15 -6.11 4.71
N CYS A 112 -14.19 -5.99 3.89
CA CYS A 112 -15.58 -5.81 4.33
C CYS A 112 -16.30 -7.15 4.53
#